data_AF-A0A316EY41-F1
#
_entry.id   AF-A0A316EY41-F1
#
_cell.length_a   1.000
_cell.length_b   1.000
_cell.length_c   1.000
_cell.angle_alpha   90.00
_cell.angle_beta   90.00
_cell.angle_gamma   90.00
#
_symmetry.space_group_name_H-M   'P 1'
#
loop_
_entity.id
_entity.type
_entity.pdbx_description
1 polymer ?
#
loop_
_entity_poly.entity_id
_entity_poly.type
_entity_poly.pdbx_seq_one_letter_code
_entity_poly.pdbx_strand_id
1 'polypeptide(L)'
;MRRPRNNIAYTGTPTSNMTSTTASNNSWNLPVTLNDAQFQSVSTSGWDAPRQADGSLPVLPHLRLAPNSTLIDKGTDVGLPHTGPAPDLGAFEQSGGTAPTGQRYEAETVPAVCQGAIDTNNAGYSGSGFCNGNAAVGAYAQFTVNASTAGTAILRIRSPTAPPVAPHDRRSGSSTGPRSPPCRSNPPAPGPHGPPRT
;
A
#
# COMPACT_ATOMS: atom_id res chain seq x y z
N MET A 1 26.21 -26.41 8.69
CA MET A 1 26.31 -25.73 7.38
C MET A 1 25.43 -24.50 7.41
N ARG A 2 25.96 -23.30 7.16
CA ARG A 2 25.12 -22.08 7.07
C ARG A 2 24.40 -22.06 5.71
N ARG A 3 23.15 -21.60 5.70
CA ARG A 3 22.31 -21.53 4.49
C ARG A 3 21.60 -20.18 4.43
N PRO A 4 22.33 -19.07 4.18
CA PRO A 4 21.70 -17.76 4.07
C PRO A 4 20.69 -17.75 2.92
N ARG A 5 19.53 -17.19 3.21
CA ARG A 5 18.37 -17.04 2.33
C ARG A 5 17.78 -15.66 2.56
N ASN A 6 17.28 -15.06 1.50
CA ASN A 6 16.52 -13.81 1.49
C ASN A 6 17.30 -12.62 2.09
N ASN A 7 18.63 -12.66 2.04
CA ASN A 7 19.46 -11.61 2.63
C ASN A 7 19.80 -10.51 1.62
N ILE A 8 19.86 -9.27 2.11
CA ILE A 8 20.39 -8.10 1.39
C ILE A 8 21.76 -7.75 1.94
N ALA A 9 22.74 -7.55 1.06
CA ALA A 9 23.98 -6.85 1.35
C ALA A 9 24.00 -5.52 0.58
N TYR A 10 24.01 -4.39 1.29
CA TYR A 10 23.92 -3.05 0.70
C TYR A 10 25.21 -2.24 0.98
N THR A 11 25.77 -1.59 -0.05
CA THR A 11 26.96 -0.71 0.03
C THR A 11 28.26 -1.30 0.62
N GLY A 12 28.31 -2.62 0.85
CA GLY A 12 29.46 -3.29 1.49
C GLY A 12 29.89 -4.58 0.78
N THR A 13 30.84 -5.29 1.39
CA THR A 13 31.30 -6.60 0.91
C THR A 13 30.21 -7.66 1.16
N PRO A 14 29.60 -8.24 0.12
CA PRO A 14 28.44 -9.11 0.29
C PRO A 14 28.79 -10.47 0.93
N THR A 15 30.01 -10.94 0.73
CA THR A 15 30.46 -12.25 1.21
C THR A 15 31.90 -12.19 1.72
N SER A 16 32.14 -12.77 2.89
CA SER A 16 33.47 -13.03 3.42
C SER A 16 33.44 -14.37 4.16
N ASN A 17 34.49 -15.18 4.03
CA ASN A 17 34.61 -16.48 4.69
C ASN A 17 33.44 -17.45 4.43
N MET A 18 32.96 -17.53 3.17
CA MET A 18 31.81 -18.36 2.77
C MET A 18 32.16 -19.83 2.46
N THR A 19 33.35 -20.30 2.84
CA THR A 19 33.73 -21.70 2.61
C THR A 19 32.71 -22.64 3.26
N SER A 20 32.32 -23.70 2.53
CA SER A 20 31.28 -24.66 2.95
C SER A 20 29.86 -24.10 3.19
N THR A 21 29.51 -22.97 2.59
CA THR A 21 28.16 -22.36 2.72
C THR A 21 27.31 -22.56 1.47
N THR A 22 26.03 -22.92 1.62
CA THR A 22 25.07 -22.98 0.50
C THR A 22 24.15 -21.76 0.53
N ALA A 23 24.60 -20.68 -0.09
CA ALA A 23 23.86 -19.43 -0.24
C ALA A 23 22.99 -19.46 -1.50
N SER A 24 21.72 -19.12 -1.38
CA SER A 24 20.83 -18.90 -2.52
C SER A 24 19.78 -17.84 -2.17
N ASN A 25 19.15 -17.24 -3.17
CA ASN A 25 18.09 -16.24 -2.99
C ASN A 25 18.53 -15.05 -2.11
N ASN A 26 19.79 -14.64 -2.23
CA ASN A 26 20.32 -13.44 -1.60
C ASN A 26 20.63 -12.41 -2.67
N SER A 27 20.77 -11.13 -2.29
CA SER A 27 21.04 -10.05 -3.25
C SER A 27 22.34 -10.25 -4.05
N TRP A 28 23.31 -10.99 -3.50
CA TRP A 28 24.58 -11.31 -4.16
C TRP A 28 24.54 -12.60 -5.01
N ASN A 29 23.41 -13.29 -5.06
CA ASN A 29 23.19 -14.49 -5.87
C ASN A 29 22.08 -14.31 -6.91
N LEU A 30 21.25 -13.26 -6.78
CA LEU A 30 20.12 -12.97 -7.65
C LEU A 30 20.44 -11.81 -8.60
N PRO A 31 19.82 -11.76 -9.79
CA PRO A 31 19.95 -10.64 -10.72
C PRO A 31 19.07 -9.46 -10.28
N VAL A 32 19.37 -8.89 -9.11
CA VAL A 32 18.65 -7.75 -8.54
C VAL A 32 19.51 -6.49 -8.58
N THR A 33 18.89 -5.34 -8.78
CA THR A 33 19.56 -4.04 -8.72
C THR A 33 19.44 -3.46 -7.32
N LEU A 34 20.58 -3.21 -6.67
CA LEU A 34 20.64 -2.55 -5.37
C LEU A 34 21.11 -1.10 -5.53
N ASN A 35 20.24 -0.17 -5.14
CA ASN A 35 20.51 1.27 -5.03
C ASN A 35 19.58 1.89 -3.98
N ASP A 36 19.77 3.17 -3.65
CA ASP A 36 18.97 3.86 -2.63
C ASP A 36 17.47 3.82 -2.92
N ALA A 37 17.08 3.84 -4.20
CA ALA A 37 15.68 3.84 -4.62
C ALA A 37 14.95 2.51 -4.31
N GLN A 38 15.68 1.46 -3.92
CA GLN A 38 15.07 0.23 -3.41
C GLN A 38 14.52 0.38 -2.00
N PHE A 39 14.89 1.43 -1.27
CA PHE A 39 14.51 1.65 0.11
C PHE A 39 13.73 2.95 0.28
N GLN A 40 12.85 3.02 1.27
CA GLN A 40 12.17 4.25 1.65
C GLN A 40 13.17 5.29 2.20
N SER A 41 14.20 4.80 2.89
CA SER A 41 15.32 5.61 3.36
C SER A 41 16.54 4.73 3.64
N VAL A 42 17.73 5.24 3.34
CA VAL A 42 19.02 4.66 3.74
C VAL A 42 19.71 5.47 4.85
N SER A 43 19.02 6.47 5.40
CA SER A 43 19.58 7.31 6.46
C SER A 43 19.86 6.51 7.73
N THR A 44 20.93 6.87 8.44
CA THR A 44 21.31 6.31 9.74
C THR A 44 20.88 7.21 10.91
N SER A 45 20.27 8.36 10.63
CA SER A 45 19.78 9.28 11.66
C SER A 45 18.54 8.72 12.36
N GLY A 46 18.46 8.84 13.68
CA GLY A 46 17.26 8.49 14.46
C GLY A 46 17.05 7.01 14.75
N TRP A 47 18.06 6.16 14.52
CA TRP A 47 18.02 4.73 14.85
C TRP A 47 18.00 4.46 16.36
N ASP A 48 18.39 5.44 17.16
CA ASP A 48 18.35 5.46 18.62
C ASP A 48 17.01 6.01 19.17
N ALA A 49 16.00 6.17 18.31
CA ALA A 49 14.67 6.60 18.72
C ALA A 49 14.12 5.72 19.87
N PRO A 50 13.41 6.31 20.84
CA PRO A 50 12.84 5.55 21.95
C PRO A 50 11.80 4.55 21.44
N ARG A 51 11.73 3.40 22.10
CA ARG A 51 10.66 2.42 21.90
C ARG A 51 9.29 3.06 22.09
N GLN A 52 8.29 2.46 21.48
CA GLN A 52 6.91 2.87 21.72
C GLN A 52 6.50 2.55 23.16
N ALA A 53 5.38 3.14 23.60
CA ALA A 53 4.88 2.96 24.96
C ALA A 53 4.59 1.48 25.32
N ASP A 54 4.31 0.65 24.32
CA ASP A 54 4.07 -0.80 24.47
C ASP A 54 5.37 -1.64 24.46
N GLY A 55 6.54 -1.00 24.37
CA GLY A 55 7.85 -1.65 24.30
C GLY A 55 8.25 -2.12 22.91
N SER A 56 7.38 -1.98 21.90
CA SER A 56 7.71 -2.30 20.52
C SER A 56 8.80 -1.39 19.96
N LEU A 57 9.45 -1.86 18.90
CA LEU A 57 10.49 -1.07 18.22
C LEU A 57 9.88 0.21 17.61
N PRO A 58 10.66 1.30 17.52
CA PRO A 58 10.24 2.50 16.82
C PRO A 58 9.90 2.20 15.36
N VAL A 59 8.85 2.82 14.84
CA VAL A 59 8.51 2.72 13.41
C VAL A 59 9.36 3.75 12.67
N LEU A 60 10.41 3.26 12.02
CA LEU A 60 11.31 4.06 11.18
C LEU A 60 11.23 3.59 9.72
N PRO A 61 11.44 4.48 8.73
CA PRO A 61 11.42 4.13 7.31
C PRO A 61 12.71 3.43 6.84
N HIS A 62 13.73 3.33 7.70
CA HIS A 62 15.07 2.92 7.27
C HIS A 62 15.13 1.45 6.86
N LEU A 63 15.76 1.20 5.72
CA LEU A 63 15.95 -0.13 5.12
C LEU A 63 14.66 -0.93 4.91
N ARG A 64 13.50 -0.27 4.98
CA ARG A 64 12.23 -0.81 4.47
C ARG A 64 12.20 -0.63 2.97
N LEU A 65 11.72 -1.65 2.26
CA LEU A 65 11.60 -1.58 0.81
C LEU A 65 10.67 -0.44 0.38
N ALA A 66 11.05 0.24 -0.71
CA ALA A 66 10.21 1.23 -1.36
C ALA A 66 9.04 0.55 -2.07
N PRO A 67 7.86 1.19 -2.20
CA PRO A 67 6.67 0.63 -2.85
C PRO A 67 6.89 -0.09 -4.20
N ASN A 68 7.83 0.40 -5.01
CA ASN A 68 8.19 -0.11 -6.32
C ASN A 68 9.56 -0.82 -6.34
N SER A 69 10.05 -1.29 -5.19
CA SER A 69 11.32 -1.98 -5.10
C SER A 69 11.29 -3.27 -5.91
N THR A 70 12.37 -3.52 -6.66
CA THR A 70 12.57 -4.77 -7.40
C THR A 70 12.95 -5.93 -6.49
N LEU A 71 13.12 -5.69 -5.18
CA LEU A 71 13.46 -6.68 -4.15
C LEU A 71 12.22 -7.34 -3.52
N ILE A 72 11.02 -6.82 -3.85
CA ILE A 72 9.73 -7.37 -3.43
C ILE A 72 9.47 -8.70 -4.14
N ASP A 73 8.96 -9.69 -3.41
CA ASP A 73 8.65 -11.05 -3.89
C ASP A 73 9.84 -11.75 -4.58
N LYS A 74 11.09 -11.44 -4.18
CA LYS A 74 12.32 -12.05 -4.76
C LYS A 74 12.97 -13.12 -3.87
N GLY A 75 12.45 -13.30 -2.67
CA GLY A 75 12.89 -14.34 -1.75
C GLY A 75 12.38 -15.74 -2.14
N THR A 76 12.70 -16.68 -1.28
CA THR A 76 12.18 -18.05 -1.31
C THR A 76 11.52 -18.35 0.02
N ASP A 77 10.42 -19.10 0.00
CA ASP A 77 9.73 -19.50 1.23
C ASP A 77 10.66 -20.37 2.10
N VAL A 78 10.83 -19.93 3.34
CA VAL A 78 11.63 -20.60 4.38
C VAL A 78 10.79 -20.94 5.61
N GLY A 79 9.45 -20.90 5.50
CA GLY A 79 8.51 -21.16 6.59
C GLY A 79 8.28 -19.98 7.53
N LEU A 80 8.66 -18.77 7.12
CA LEU A 80 8.37 -17.53 7.87
C LEU A 80 7.16 -16.82 7.25
N PRO A 81 6.36 -16.10 8.07
CA PRO A 81 5.24 -15.32 7.54
C PRO A 81 5.71 -14.28 6.53
N HIS A 82 5.04 -14.22 5.39
CA HIS A 82 5.28 -13.22 4.34
C HIS A 82 3.96 -12.76 3.73
N THR A 83 4.01 -11.67 2.96
CA THR A 83 2.88 -11.21 2.14
C THR A 83 3.17 -11.49 0.68
N GLY A 84 2.13 -11.60 -0.15
CA GLY A 84 2.32 -11.75 -1.60
C GLY A 84 2.78 -13.15 -2.03
N PRO A 85 3.12 -13.30 -3.32
CA PRO A 85 3.57 -14.58 -3.90
C PRO A 85 4.85 -15.17 -3.31
N ALA A 86 5.77 -14.36 -2.77
CA ALA A 86 7.00 -14.85 -2.15
C ALA A 86 7.50 -13.88 -1.07
N PRO A 87 8.38 -14.31 -0.14
CA PRO A 87 9.02 -13.39 0.78
C PRO A 87 9.80 -12.28 0.07
N ASP A 88 9.87 -11.12 0.69
CA ASP A 88 10.73 -10.03 0.25
C ASP A 88 12.20 -10.34 0.59
N LEU A 89 13.14 -9.76 -0.15
CA LEU A 89 14.53 -9.77 0.30
C LEU A 89 14.70 -8.76 1.43
N GLY A 90 15.42 -9.16 2.48
CA GLY A 90 15.81 -8.29 3.59
C GLY A 90 15.17 -8.67 4.92
N ALA A 91 15.21 -7.73 5.86
CA ALA A 91 14.76 -7.95 7.24
C ALA A 91 13.28 -7.59 7.46
N PHE A 92 12.69 -6.84 6.54
CA PHE A 92 11.33 -6.34 6.65
C PHE A 92 10.54 -6.77 5.43
N GLU A 93 9.48 -7.53 5.65
CA GLU A 93 8.40 -7.65 4.69
C GLU A 93 7.82 -6.26 4.46
N GLN A 94 7.64 -5.90 3.21
CA GLN A 94 6.85 -4.75 2.85
C GLN A 94 5.40 -5.08 3.22
N SER A 95 4.98 -4.57 4.38
CA SER A 95 3.57 -4.57 4.77
C SER A 95 2.82 -3.78 3.69
N GLY A 96 2.28 -4.48 2.69
CA GLY A 96 1.31 -4.00 1.73
C GLY A 96 1.62 -2.67 1.03
N GLY A 97 2.84 -2.51 0.55
CA GLY A 97 3.28 -1.29 -0.13
C GLY A 97 3.26 -1.33 -1.65
N THR A 98 2.86 -2.43 -2.30
CA THR A 98 2.38 -2.32 -3.68
C THR A 98 0.91 -1.96 -3.56
N ALA A 99 0.59 -0.67 -3.56
CA ALA A 99 -0.61 -0.29 -4.28
C ALA A 99 -0.41 -0.94 -5.64
N PRO A 100 -1.28 -1.85 -6.09
CA PRO A 100 -1.27 -2.37 -7.44
C PRO A 100 -0.58 -1.50 -8.48
N THR A 101 0.72 -1.68 -8.73
CA THR A 101 1.36 -0.96 -9.84
C THR A 101 0.92 -1.70 -11.08
N GLY A 102 -0.23 -1.32 -11.62
CA GLY A 102 -0.83 -1.95 -12.78
C GLY A 102 -1.94 -2.98 -12.50
N GLN A 103 -2.44 -3.19 -11.26
CA GLN A 103 -3.69 -3.96 -11.16
C GLN A 103 -4.82 -3.11 -11.70
N ARG A 104 -5.33 -3.56 -12.83
CA ARG A 104 -6.52 -3.04 -13.46
C ARG A 104 -7.72 -3.70 -12.82
N TYR A 105 -8.59 -2.88 -12.24
CA TYR A 105 -9.91 -3.33 -11.83
C TYR A 105 -10.88 -3.04 -12.97
N GLU A 106 -11.39 -4.10 -13.58
CA GLU A 106 -12.38 -4.00 -14.66
C GLU A 106 -13.77 -3.82 -14.05
N ALA A 107 -14.53 -2.84 -14.54
CA ALA A 107 -15.83 -2.47 -13.97
C ALA A 107 -16.89 -3.58 -14.15
N GLU A 108 -16.66 -4.47 -15.11
CA GLU A 108 -17.48 -5.61 -15.46
C GLU A 108 -17.13 -6.90 -14.69
N THR A 109 -16.03 -6.91 -13.92
CA THR A 109 -15.55 -8.13 -13.25
C THR A 109 -15.82 -8.09 -11.75
N VAL A 110 -16.46 -9.14 -11.24
CA VAL A 110 -16.68 -9.35 -9.79
C VAL A 110 -15.32 -9.31 -9.06
N PRO A 111 -15.18 -8.57 -7.95
CA PRO A 111 -16.24 -8.03 -7.08
C PRO A 111 -16.70 -6.59 -7.39
N ALA A 112 -16.43 -6.04 -8.58
CA ALA A 112 -16.97 -4.74 -8.94
C ALA A 112 -18.51 -4.77 -9.09
N VAL A 113 -19.16 -3.66 -8.75
CA VAL A 113 -20.61 -3.47 -8.90
C VAL A 113 -20.85 -2.26 -9.80
N CYS A 114 -21.56 -2.45 -10.89
CA CYS A 114 -22.01 -1.37 -11.77
C CYS A 114 -23.51 -1.10 -11.54
N GLN A 115 -23.86 0.13 -11.17
CA GLN A 115 -25.27 0.55 -11.13
C GLN A 115 -25.74 0.95 -12.54
N GLY A 116 -26.04 -0.05 -13.34
CA GLY A 116 -26.39 0.09 -14.76
C GLY A 116 -26.27 -1.24 -15.47
N ALA A 117 -25.86 -1.21 -16.74
CA ALA A 117 -25.59 -2.39 -17.54
C ALA A 117 -24.09 -2.50 -17.85
N ILE A 118 -23.63 -3.74 -18.09
CA ILE A 118 -22.35 -3.96 -18.75
C ILE A 118 -22.62 -4.01 -20.25
N ASP A 119 -22.08 -3.04 -20.98
CA ASP A 119 -22.31 -2.87 -22.42
C ASP A 119 -21.02 -3.06 -23.23
N THR A 120 -21.18 -3.27 -24.53
CA THR A 120 -20.10 -3.43 -25.52
C THR A 120 -20.31 -2.57 -26.77
N ASN A 121 -21.34 -1.70 -26.78
CA ASN A 121 -21.79 -0.94 -27.95
C ASN A 121 -20.96 0.32 -28.26
N ASN A 122 -19.80 0.49 -27.63
CA ASN A 122 -18.84 1.54 -27.92
C ASN A 122 -17.43 0.95 -27.97
N ALA A 123 -16.54 1.45 -28.81
CA ALA A 123 -15.18 0.94 -28.94
C ALA A 123 -14.22 1.55 -27.90
N GLY A 124 -13.06 0.92 -27.70
CA GLY A 124 -11.98 1.46 -26.84
C GLY A 124 -12.06 1.09 -25.36
N TYR A 125 -13.00 0.22 -24.97
CA TYR A 125 -13.00 -0.43 -23.67
C TYR A 125 -11.94 -1.53 -23.58
N SER A 126 -11.78 -2.07 -22.37
CA SER A 126 -10.93 -3.22 -22.05
C SER A 126 -11.75 -4.39 -21.57
N GLY A 127 -11.13 -5.57 -21.53
CA GLY A 127 -11.82 -6.75 -21.05
C GLY A 127 -12.99 -7.09 -21.95
N SER A 128 -14.12 -7.46 -21.33
CA SER A 128 -15.30 -7.94 -22.06
C SER A 128 -16.39 -6.89 -22.23
N GLY A 129 -16.26 -5.70 -21.62
CA GLY A 129 -17.24 -4.63 -21.74
C GLY A 129 -16.89 -3.41 -20.89
N PHE A 130 -17.87 -2.53 -20.66
CA PHE A 130 -17.73 -1.39 -19.78
C PHE A 130 -19.00 -1.15 -18.97
N CYS A 131 -18.88 -0.52 -17.80
CA CYS A 131 -20.02 -0.12 -17.01
C CYS A 131 -20.71 1.10 -17.63
N ASN A 132 -21.93 0.91 -18.14
CA ASN A 132 -22.82 1.96 -18.59
C ASN A 132 -23.83 2.28 -17.47
N GLY A 133 -23.60 3.37 -16.74
CA GLY A 133 -24.45 3.79 -15.64
C GLY A 133 -25.88 4.13 -16.10
N ASN A 134 -26.87 3.92 -15.23
CA ASN A 134 -28.29 4.16 -15.53
C ASN A 134 -28.71 5.65 -15.58
N ALA A 135 -27.75 6.59 -15.62
CA ALA A 135 -27.95 8.05 -15.60
C ALA A 135 -28.82 8.58 -14.43
N ALA A 136 -29.00 7.81 -13.36
CA ALA A 136 -29.72 8.26 -12.18
C ALA A 136 -28.83 9.14 -11.28
N VAL A 137 -29.45 10.10 -10.58
CA VAL A 137 -28.75 10.84 -9.53
C VAL A 137 -28.28 9.85 -8.46
N GLY A 138 -26.97 9.86 -8.18
CA GLY A 138 -26.36 8.90 -7.25
C GLY A 138 -25.93 7.57 -7.88
N ALA A 139 -25.97 7.44 -9.20
CA ALA A 139 -25.41 6.29 -9.90
C ALA A 139 -23.93 6.07 -9.53
N TYR A 140 -23.52 4.82 -9.37
CA TYR A 140 -22.15 4.47 -9.00
C TYR A 140 -21.60 3.25 -9.75
N ALA A 141 -20.27 3.22 -9.87
CA ALA A 141 -19.50 2.00 -10.03
C ALA A 141 -18.67 1.80 -8.75
N GLN A 142 -18.81 0.66 -8.10
CA GLN A 142 -18.13 0.34 -6.85
C GLN A 142 -17.05 -0.71 -7.11
N PHE A 143 -15.87 -0.48 -6.54
CA PHE A 143 -14.74 -1.40 -6.61
C PHE A 143 -14.32 -1.79 -5.21
N THR A 144 -14.04 -3.07 -5.00
CA THR A 144 -13.36 -3.53 -3.79
C THR A 144 -11.87 -3.56 -4.06
N VAL A 145 -11.13 -2.66 -3.40
CA VAL A 145 -9.67 -2.61 -3.48
C VAL A 145 -9.12 -3.12 -2.17
N ASN A 146 -8.50 -4.30 -2.20
CA ASN A 146 -7.83 -4.86 -1.04
C ASN A 146 -6.42 -4.28 -0.95
N ALA A 147 -6.13 -3.61 0.16
CA ALA A 147 -4.79 -3.21 0.54
C ALA A 147 -4.41 -3.96 1.82
N SER A 148 -3.28 -4.66 1.81
CA SER A 148 -2.79 -5.40 2.98
C SER A 148 -2.20 -4.49 4.06
N THR A 149 -2.02 -3.18 3.78
CA THR A 149 -1.56 -2.18 4.75
C THR A 149 -2.08 -0.79 4.38
N ALA A 150 -2.29 0.08 5.37
CA ALA A 150 -2.72 1.46 5.15
C ALA A 150 -1.61 2.29 4.50
N GLY A 151 -1.94 3.04 3.45
CA GLY A 151 -1.00 3.89 2.73
C GLY A 151 -1.68 4.75 1.67
N THR A 152 -0.91 5.64 1.02
CA THR A 152 -1.40 6.49 -0.07
C THR A 152 -1.23 5.77 -1.42
N ALA A 153 -2.26 5.83 -2.28
CA ALA A 153 -2.24 5.27 -3.63
C ALA A 153 -2.66 6.33 -4.67
N ILE A 154 -2.17 6.19 -5.90
CA ILE A 154 -2.63 6.99 -7.05
C ILE A 154 -3.76 6.23 -7.75
N LEU A 155 -4.93 6.84 -7.86
CA LEU A 155 -6.05 6.28 -8.61
C LEU A 155 -6.09 6.88 -10.02
N ARG A 156 -6.09 6.04 -11.05
CA ARG A 156 -6.31 6.43 -12.45
C ARG A 156 -7.62 5.82 -12.91
N ILE A 157 -8.61 6.66 -13.18
CA ILE A 157 -9.92 6.23 -13.70
C ILE A 157 -9.89 6.42 -15.22
N ARG A 158 -10.21 5.35 -15.96
CA ARG A 158 -10.47 5.45 -17.40
C ARG A 158 -11.96 5.68 -17.59
N SER A 159 -12.31 6.80 -18.21
CA SER A 159 -13.67 7.09 -18.69
C SER A 159 -13.66 7.21 -20.22
N PRO A 160 -14.80 7.03 -20.90
CA PRO A 160 -14.91 7.44 -22.29
C PRO A 160 -14.56 8.92 -22.41
N THR A 161 -13.79 9.29 -23.44
CA THR A 161 -13.51 10.69 -23.77
C THR A 161 -14.67 11.27 -24.58
N ALA A 162 -15.49 12.14 -23.97
CA ALA A 162 -16.42 13.07 -24.66
C ALA A 162 -16.74 14.29 -23.73
N PRO A 163 -17.09 15.49 -24.27
CA PRO A 163 -16.83 16.82 -23.65
C PRO A 163 -17.73 17.17 -22.44
N PRO A 164 -17.45 18.26 -21.69
CA PRO A 164 -17.51 18.26 -20.23
C PRO A 164 -18.94 18.44 -19.71
N VAL A 165 -19.39 17.47 -18.91
CA VAL A 165 -20.32 17.77 -17.82
C VAL A 165 -19.59 17.44 -16.53
N ALA A 166 -19.60 18.44 -15.65
CA ALA A 166 -18.86 18.65 -14.41
C ALA A 166 -18.54 17.41 -13.54
N PRO A 167 -17.46 17.49 -12.72
CA PRO A 167 -16.90 16.35 -12.02
C PRO A 167 -17.79 15.95 -10.84
N HIS A 168 -18.23 14.69 -10.82
CA HIS A 168 -18.61 14.06 -9.57
C HIS A 168 -17.31 13.66 -8.84
N ASP A 169 -16.79 14.57 -8.02
CA ASP A 169 -15.89 14.17 -6.94
C ASP A 169 -16.72 13.41 -5.89
N ARG A 170 -16.57 12.10 -5.86
CA ARG A 170 -16.81 11.32 -4.63
C ARG A 170 -15.57 10.50 -4.33
N ARG A 171 -14.69 11.10 -3.55
CA ARG A 171 -13.76 10.37 -2.67
C ARG A 171 -14.57 9.44 -1.75
N SER A 172 -14.54 8.13 -2.01
CA SER A 172 -14.96 7.12 -1.02
C SER A 172 -13.81 6.13 -0.83
N GLY A 173 -12.97 6.42 0.17
CA GLY A 173 -12.10 5.42 0.77
C GLY A 173 -12.82 4.83 1.97
N SER A 174 -13.26 3.58 1.89
CA SER A 174 -13.60 2.82 3.09
C SER A 174 -12.40 1.95 3.47
N SER A 175 -11.56 2.46 4.38
CA SER A 175 -10.71 1.58 5.18
C SER A 175 -11.55 1.08 6.35
N THR A 176 -11.88 -0.20 6.38
CA THR A 176 -12.46 -0.85 7.56
C THR A 176 -11.33 -1.19 8.53
N GLY A 177 -10.99 -0.25 9.41
CA GLY A 177 -10.31 -0.52 10.69
C GLY A 177 -11.33 -0.55 11.84
N PRO A 178 -11.04 -1.23 12.97
CA PRO A 178 -12.02 -1.43 14.04
C PRO A 178 -12.44 -0.09 14.65
N ARG A 179 -13.75 0.10 14.77
CA ARG A 179 -14.38 1.28 15.37
C ARG A 179 -13.88 1.49 16.80
N SER A 180 -13.11 2.55 17.02
CA SER A 180 -12.98 3.13 18.36
C SER A 180 -14.31 3.83 18.74
N PRO A 181 -14.76 3.76 19.99
CA PRO A 181 -16.02 4.36 20.41
C PRO A 181 -15.98 5.89 20.30
N PRO A 182 -17.13 6.56 20.03
CA PRO A 182 -17.15 8.00 19.83
C PRO A 182 -16.80 8.73 21.12
N CYS A 183 -15.76 9.57 21.07
CA CYS A 183 -15.55 10.64 22.04
C CYS A 183 -16.82 11.49 22.11
N ARG A 184 -17.51 11.45 23.26
CA ARG A 184 -18.57 12.40 23.57
C ARG A 184 -17.92 13.80 23.60
N SER A 185 -18.44 14.72 22.81
CA SER A 185 -18.12 16.14 22.92
C SER A 185 -18.53 16.62 24.32
N ASN A 186 -17.61 17.31 25.01
CA ASN A 186 -17.95 18.09 26.19
C ASN A 186 -18.97 19.18 25.79
N PRO A 187 -19.97 19.49 26.65
CA PRO A 187 -20.85 20.62 26.42
C PRO A 187 -20.05 21.94 26.45
N PRO A 188 -20.49 22.98 25.71
CA PRO A 188 -19.81 24.26 25.66
C PRO A 188 -19.77 24.93 27.04
N ALA A 189 -18.62 25.54 27.36
CA ALA A 189 -18.42 26.33 28.57
C ALA A 189 -19.42 27.51 28.64
N PRO A 190 -19.91 27.90 29.83
CA PRO A 190 -20.73 29.10 29.99
C PRO A 190 -19.92 30.35 29.61
N GLY A 191 -20.54 31.25 28.86
CA GLY A 191 -19.94 32.50 28.38
C GLY A 191 -19.52 33.45 29.51
N PRO A 192 -18.69 34.47 29.20
CA PRO A 192 -18.12 35.35 30.21
C PRO A 192 -19.21 36.15 30.95
N HIS A 193 -19.20 36.08 32.28
CA HIS A 193 -19.99 36.93 33.16
C HIS A 193 -19.65 38.40 32.91
N GLY A 194 -20.66 39.21 32.57
CA GLY A 194 -20.54 40.67 32.56
C GLY A 194 -20.29 41.22 33.97
N PRO A 195 -19.68 42.40 34.09
CA PRO A 195 -19.35 43.00 35.39
C PRO A 195 -20.61 43.35 36.20
N PRO A 196 -20.55 43.35 37.53
CA PRO A 196 -21.69 43.66 38.38
C PRO A 196 -22.13 45.12 38.17
N ARG A 197 -23.44 45.31 37.93
CA ARG A 197 -24.08 46.62 38.06
C ARG A 197 -24.05 47.05 39.52
N THR A 198 -23.49 48.22 39.78
CA THR A 198 -23.84 49.07 40.93
C THR A 198 -25.09 49.88 40.59
#